data_AF-A0A0E3QQ15-F1
#
_entry.id   AF-A0A0E3QQ15-F1
#
_cell.length_a   1.000
_cell.length_b   1.000
_cell.length_c   1.000
_cell.angle_alpha   90.00
_cell.angle_beta   90.00
_cell.angle_gamma   90.00
#
_symmetry.space_group_name_H-M   'P 1'
#
loop_
_entity.id
_entity.type
_entity.pdbx_description
1 polymer ?
#
loop_
_entity_poly.entity_id
_entity_poly.type
_entity_poly.pdbx_seq_one_letter_code
_entity_poly.pdbx_strand_id
1 'polypeptide(L)'
;MDRRQRFKKHDLLLSKTQSILKHYSCPESCNASCCKHHIIDFHRKEYEKILKNVDKESANILKSNVVKSELEGCYKAINAVEQCPLLVNSKCRIYDNRSEACKTFPFVIFQDDEAGFGLTLLLCPMSVNIIHDYAQWYKSVNLTMYNQLISMYEQYKNIDKNNDFCIQMKEQNLDSFIEFLERK
;
A
#
# COMPACT_ATOMS: atom_id res chain seq x y z
N MET A 1 -24.42 4.94 -1.43
CA MET A 1 -24.07 3.58 -1.93
C MET A 1 -24.53 2.53 -0.94
N ASP A 2 -25.06 1.41 -1.43
CA ASP A 2 -25.38 0.26 -0.59
C ASP A 2 -24.10 -0.38 0.00
N ARG A 3 -24.20 -0.97 1.21
CA ARG A 3 -23.06 -1.59 1.92
C ARG A 3 -22.39 -2.68 1.08
N ARG A 4 -23.17 -3.44 0.30
CA ARG A 4 -22.66 -4.47 -0.60
C ARG A 4 -21.85 -3.89 -1.76
N GLN A 5 -22.26 -2.74 -2.30
CA GLN A 5 -21.54 -2.05 -3.37
C GLN A 5 -20.20 -1.50 -2.88
N ARG A 6 -20.17 -0.97 -1.65
CA ARG A 6 -18.93 -0.50 -1.00
C ARG A 6 -17.89 -1.62 -0.91
N PHE A 7 -18.24 -2.79 -0.39
CA PHE A 7 -17.29 -3.91 -0.31
C PHE A 7 -16.79 -4.40 -1.67
N LYS A 8 -17.67 -4.47 -2.68
CA LYS A 8 -17.25 -4.82 -4.04
C LYS A 8 -16.21 -3.85 -4.61
N LYS A 9 -16.38 -2.54 -4.35
CA LYS A 9 -15.43 -1.52 -4.79
C LYS A 9 -14.08 -1.66 -4.08
N HIS A 10 -14.09 -1.91 -2.78
CA HIS A 10 -12.87 -2.19 -2.01
C HIS A 10 -12.12 -3.40 -2.59
N ASP A 11 -12.81 -4.52 -2.81
CA ASP A 11 -12.23 -5.74 -3.39
C ASP A 11 -11.67 -5.49 -4.81
N LEU A 12 -12.35 -4.65 -5.60
CA LEU A 12 -11.88 -4.25 -6.92
C LEU A 12 -10.56 -3.47 -6.83
N LEU A 13 -10.51 -2.40 -6.01
CA LEU A 13 -9.29 -1.61 -5.81
C LEU A 13 -8.15 -2.48 -5.30
N LEU A 14 -8.44 -3.40 -4.38
CA LEU A 14 -7.48 -4.37 -3.86
C LEU A 14 -6.88 -5.22 -4.99
N SER A 15 -7.72 -5.78 -5.86
CA SER A 15 -7.26 -6.56 -7.02
C SER A 15 -6.41 -5.74 -8.00
N LYS A 16 -6.80 -4.48 -8.26
CA LYS A 16 -6.06 -3.58 -9.16
C LYS A 16 -4.69 -3.23 -8.61
N THR A 17 -4.59 -2.89 -7.32
CA THR A 17 -3.30 -2.60 -6.66
C THR A 17 -2.37 -3.80 -6.71
N GLN A 18 -2.86 -5.01 -6.42
CA GLN A 18 -2.07 -6.24 -6.55
C GLN A 18 -1.60 -6.49 -7.98
N SER A 19 -2.43 -6.21 -8.98
CA SER A 19 -2.05 -6.35 -10.39
C SER A 19 -0.93 -5.38 -10.76
N ILE A 20 -1.02 -4.11 -10.35
CA ILE A 20 0.04 -3.12 -10.54
C ILE A 20 1.32 -3.58 -9.85
N LEU A 21 1.25 -4.01 -8.58
CA LEU A 21 2.42 -4.39 -7.79
C LEU A 21 3.21 -5.58 -8.35
N LYS A 22 2.62 -6.44 -9.20
CA LYS A 22 3.35 -7.52 -9.87
C LYS A 22 4.47 -7.02 -10.78
N HIS A 23 4.39 -5.76 -11.23
CA HIS A 23 5.40 -5.15 -12.11
C HIS A 23 6.54 -4.46 -11.32
N TYR A 24 6.49 -4.46 -9.99
CA TYR A 24 7.44 -3.73 -9.17
C TYR A 24 8.04 -4.62 -8.09
N SER A 25 9.29 -4.32 -7.74
CA SER A 25 9.98 -4.93 -6.60
C SER A 25 10.47 -3.82 -5.68
N CYS A 26 10.38 -4.05 -4.37
CA CYS A 26 10.90 -3.12 -3.38
C CYS A 26 12.43 -3.07 -3.51
N PRO A 27 13.05 -1.90 -3.76
CA PRO A 27 14.49 -1.82 -3.91
C PRO A 27 15.19 -2.09 -2.58
N GLU A 28 16.40 -2.66 -2.63
CA GLU A 28 17.18 -2.96 -1.42
C GLU A 28 17.48 -1.71 -0.58
N SER A 29 17.62 -0.56 -1.24
CA SER A 29 17.82 0.75 -0.60
C SER A 29 16.63 1.21 0.27
N CYS A 30 15.44 0.62 0.13
CA CYS A 30 14.27 0.96 0.93
C CYS A 30 14.45 0.66 2.43
N ASN A 31 15.36 -0.26 2.79
CA ASN A 31 15.69 -0.59 4.18
C ASN A 31 14.44 -0.85 5.07
N ALA A 32 13.45 -1.54 4.50
CA ALA A 32 12.15 -1.83 5.14
C ALA A 32 11.43 -0.59 5.70
N SER A 33 11.52 0.55 5.00
CA SER A 33 10.92 1.82 5.42
C SER A 33 9.41 1.70 5.70
N CYS A 34 8.67 0.89 4.93
CA CYS A 34 7.24 0.66 5.19
C CYS A 34 6.96 -0.02 6.54
N CYS A 35 7.90 -0.81 7.06
CA CYS A 35 7.80 -1.45 8.38
C CYS A 35 8.29 -0.53 9.51
N LYS A 36 8.72 0.70 9.23
CA LYS A 36 9.27 1.65 10.21
C LYS A 36 8.48 2.95 10.34
N HIS A 37 7.48 3.18 9.49
CA HIS A 37 6.82 4.50 9.42
C HIS A 37 5.29 4.43 9.38
N HIS A 38 4.67 3.25 9.32
CA HIS A 38 3.22 3.14 9.14
C HIS A 38 2.54 2.34 10.23
N ILE A 39 1.37 2.82 10.64
CA ILE A 39 0.45 2.03 11.46
C ILE A 39 -0.11 0.92 10.56
N ILE A 40 -0.12 -0.31 11.09
CA ILE A 40 -0.66 -1.47 10.39
C ILE A 40 -1.95 -1.85 11.11
N ASP A 41 -3.07 -1.50 10.51
CA ASP A 41 -4.40 -1.90 10.97
C ASP A 41 -4.77 -3.28 10.46
N PHE A 42 -5.45 -4.04 11.31
CA PHE A 42 -5.91 -5.39 11.01
C PHE A 42 -7.43 -5.48 11.18
N HIS A 43 -8.10 -6.00 10.17
CA HIS A 43 -9.47 -6.46 10.35
C HIS A 43 -9.49 -7.73 11.20
N ARG A 44 -10.59 -7.96 11.94
CA ARG A 44 -10.67 -9.10 12.88
C ARG A 44 -10.37 -10.45 12.23
N LYS A 45 -11.05 -10.75 11.12
CA LYS A 45 -10.88 -12.03 10.39
C LYS A 45 -9.46 -12.22 9.87
N GLU A 46 -8.86 -11.14 9.40
CA GLU A 46 -7.48 -11.14 8.93
C GLU A 46 -6.52 -11.41 10.08
N TYR A 47 -6.62 -10.65 11.18
CA TYR A 47 -5.78 -10.83 12.36
C TYR A 47 -5.83 -12.27 12.88
N GLU A 48 -7.04 -12.82 13.03
CA GLU A 48 -7.25 -14.21 13.45
C GLU A 48 -6.66 -15.22 12.46
N LYS A 49 -6.72 -14.94 11.15
CA LYS A 49 -6.10 -15.77 10.12
C LYS A 49 -4.57 -15.72 10.20
N ILE A 50 -3.97 -14.55 10.40
CA ILE A 50 -2.52 -14.42 10.53
C ILE A 50 -2.03 -15.24 11.73
N LEU A 51 -2.67 -15.08 12.90
CA LEU A 51 -2.30 -15.82 14.11
C LEU A 51 -2.35 -17.35 13.97
N LYS A 52 -3.17 -17.88 13.06
CA LYS A 52 -3.28 -19.33 12.80
C LYS A 52 -2.21 -19.85 11.84
N ASN A 53 -1.61 -19.00 11.02
CA ASN A 53 -0.73 -19.39 9.92
C ASN A 53 0.75 -19.03 10.13
N VAL A 54 1.08 -18.43 11.28
CA VAL A 54 2.45 -18.05 11.64
C VAL A 54 2.96 -18.93 12.77
N ASP A 55 4.29 -19.00 12.94
CA ASP A 55 4.90 -19.73 14.04
C ASP A 55 4.52 -19.14 15.42
N LYS A 56 4.70 -19.94 16.46
CA LYS A 56 4.32 -19.58 17.84
C LYS A 56 5.02 -18.30 18.33
N GLU A 57 6.27 -18.09 17.95
CA GLU A 57 7.03 -16.90 18.37
C GLU A 57 6.46 -15.65 17.71
N SER A 58 6.25 -15.68 16.39
CA SER A 58 5.59 -14.60 15.63
C SER A 58 4.19 -14.28 16.16
N ALA A 59 3.39 -15.30 16.49
CA ALA A 59 2.06 -15.13 17.06
C ALA A 59 2.11 -14.45 18.44
N ASN A 60 3.09 -14.80 19.27
CA ASN A 60 3.29 -14.17 20.57
C ASN A 60 3.72 -12.70 20.42
N ILE A 61 4.67 -12.43 19.53
CA ILE A 61 5.11 -11.06 19.19
C ILE A 61 3.90 -10.21 18.78
N LEU A 62 3.07 -10.71 17.85
CA LEU A 62 1.85 -10.01 17.43
C LEU A 62 0.94 -9.69 18.62
N LYS A 63 0.57 -10.71 19.41
CA LYS A 63 -0.35 -10.54 20.54
C LYS A 63 0.12 -9.54 21.58
N SER A 64 1.43 -9.51 21.87
CA SER A 64 2.01 -8.62 22.88
C SER A 64 2.15 -7.17 22.41
N ASN A 65 2.18 -6.92 21.10
CA ASN A 65 2.43 -5.58 20.55
C ASN A 65 1.20 -4.93 19.91
N VAL A 66 0.08 -5.66 19.77
CA VAL A 66 -1.14 -5.08 19.18
C VAL A 66 -1.94 -4.24 20.16
N VAL A 67 -2.27 -3.02 19.74
CA VAL A 67 -3.19 -2.12 20.44
C VAL A 67 -4.58 -2.18 19.81
N LYS A 68 -5.56 -1.55 20.44
CA LYS A 68 -6.87 -1.34 19.82
C LYS A 68 -6.68 -0.38 18.63
N SER A 69 -7.26 -0.72 17.48
CA SER A 69 -7.25 0.18 16.32
C SER A 69 -8.21 1.35 16.55
N GLU A 70 -7.80 2.54 16.11
CA GLU A 70 -8.64 3.74 16.07
C GLU A 70 -9.45 3.84 14.78
N LEU A 71 -9.07 3.08 13.75
CA LEU A 71 -9.73 3.08 12.45
C LEU A 71 -11.04 2.28 12.50
N GLU A 72 -12.12 2.90 12.05
CA GLU A 72 -13.44 2.24 12.02
C GLU A 72 -13.41 0.96 11.17
N GLY A 73 -13.92 -0.13 11.73
CA GLY A 73 -13.95 -1.45 11.08
C GLY A 73 -12.68 -2.28 11.27
N CYS A 74 -11.61 -1.70 11.83
CA CYS A 74 -10.40 -2.42 12.22
C CYS A 74 -10.47 -2.87 13.68
N TYR A 75 -9.82 -3.99 13.98
CA TYR A 75 -9.88 -4.66 15.28
C TYR A 75 -8.65 -4.34 16.14
N LYS A 76 -7.48 -4.53 15.55
CA LYS A 76 -6.17 -4.36 16.19
C LYS A 76 -5.28 -3.54 15.29
N ALA A 77 -4.30 -2.87 15.87
CA ALA A 77 -3.28 -2.16 15.13
C ALA A 77 -1.89 -2.46 15.72
N ILE A 78 -0.87 -2.34 14.88
CA ILE A 78 0.53 -2.25 15.29
C ILE A 78 1.00 -0.87 14.94
N ASN A 79 1.48 -0.13 15.95
CA ASN A 79 2.20 1.10 15.70
C ASN A 79 3.64 0.75 15.27
N ALA A 80 3.94 0.84 13.97
CA ALA A 80 5.28 0.59 13.46
C ALA A 80 6.10 1.86 13.23
N VAL A 81 5.68 3.01 13.79
CA VAL A 81 6.36 4.32 13.63
C VAL A 81 7.79 4.33 14.20
N GLU A 82 8.10 3.46 15.16
CA GLU A 82 9.48 3.25 15.61
C GLU A 82 10.09 2.02 14.93
N GLN A 83 9.41 0.88 14.99
CA GLN A 83 9.76 -0.33 14.26
C GLN A 83 8.61 -1.34 14.35
N CYS A 84 8.26 -1.98 13.24
CA CYS A 84 7.35 -3.12 13.27
C CYS A 84 8.00 -4.25 14.10
N PRO A 85 7.32 -4.81 15.10
CA PRO A 85 7.88 -5.85 15.96
C PRO A 85 8.16 -7.17 15.21
N LEU A 86 7.60 -7.32 14.00
CA LEU A 86 7.85 -8.44 13.10
C LEU A 86 9.03 -8.22 12.13
N LEU A 87 9.69 -7.05 12.19
CA LEU A 87 10.84 -6.73 11.35
C LEU A 87 12.13 -7.25 11.97
N VAL A 88 12.78 -8.19 11.29
CA VAL A 88 14.07 -8.78 11.70
C VAL A 88 15.04 -8.68 10.53
N ASN A 89 16.21 -8.06 10.73
CA ASN A 89 17.23 -7.89 9.68
C ASN A 89 16.66 -7.33 8.36
N SER A 90 15.82 -6.29 8.47
CA SER A 90 15.11 -5.66 7.35
C SER A 90 14.17 -6.58 6.55
N LYS A 91 13.80 -7.74 7.11
CA LYS A 91 12.83 -8.68 6.53
C LYS A 91 11.65 -8.89 7.48
N CYS A 92 10.44 -8.95 6.92
CA CYS A 92 9.25 -9.27 7.69
C CYS A 92 9.23 -10.77 8.02
N ARG A 93 9.14 -11.11 9.31
CA ARG A 93 9.13 -12.50 9.79
C ARG A 93 7.94 -13.31 9.25
N ILE A 94 6.82 -12.63 8.96
CA ILE A 94 5.58 -13.25 8.49
C ILE A 94 5.28 -12.88 7.03
N TYR A 95 6.31 -12.74 6.18
CA TYR A 95 6.20 -12.15 4.83
C TYR A 95 5.00 -12.67 4.00
N ASP A 96 4.78 -13.98 3.94
CA ASP A 96 3.67 -14.55 3.15
C ASP A 96 2.30 -14.37 3.83
N ASN A 97 2.33 -14.28 5.16
CA ASN A 97 1.17 -14.07 6.03
C ASN A 97 0.97 -12.60 6.42
N ARG A 98 1.59 -11.66 5.71
CA ARG A 98 1.39 -10.22 5.92
C ARG A 98 -0.09 -9.85 5.79
N SER A 99 -0.48 -8.80 6.51
CA SER A 99 -1.79 -8.18 6.33
C SER A 99 -1.92 -7.58 4.93
N GLU A 100 -3.15 -7.32 4.54
CA GLU A 100 -3.57 -6.70 3.30
C GLU A 100 -2.89 -5.35 3.13
N ALA A 101 -2.95 -4.49 4.16
CA ALA A 101 -2.24 -3.21 4.18
C ALA A 101 -0.74 -3.35 3.88
N CYS A 102 -0.09 -4.39 4.41
CA CYS A 102 1.33 -4.67 4.13
C CYS A 102 1.58 -5.31 2.76
N LYS A 103 0.59 -6.01 2.19
CA LYS A 103 0.66 -6.65 0.87
C LYS A 103 0.42 -5.67 -0.26
N THR A 104 -0.36 -4.62 -0.01
CA THR A 104 -0.76 -3.62 -1.00
C THR A 104 0.05 -2.33 -0.90
N PHE A 105 0.86 -2.17 0.15
CA PHE A 105 1.80 -1.05 0.25
C PHE A 105 2.63 -0.92 -1.04
N PRO A 106 2.71 0.28 -1.65
CA PRO A 106 2.49 1.62 -1.10
C PRO A 106 1.08 2.17 -1.35
N PHE A 107 0.17 1.34 -1.84
CA PHE A 107 -1.20 1.76 -2.07
C PHE A 107 -1.99 1.74 -0.76
N VAL A 108 -2.75 2.80 -0.52
CA VAL A 108 -3.67 2.93 0.61
C VAL A 108 -5.07 3.16 0.05
N ILE A 109 -5.97 2.22 0.37
CA ILE A 109 -7.40 2.35 0.09
C ILE A 109 -8.00 3.05 1.31
N PHE A 110 -8.63 4.20 1.08
CA PHE A 110 -9.25 4.99 2.14
C PHE A 110 -10.75 5.15 1.87
N GLN A 111 -11.54 5.35 2.93
CA GLN A 111 -12.96 5.63 2.79
C GLN A 111 -13.15 7.04 2.23
N ASP A 112 -14.01 7.16 1.23
CA ASP A 112 -14.36 8.43 0.60
C ASP A 112 -15.87 8.63 0.71
N ASP A 113 -16.31 9.79 1.19
CA ASP A 113 -17.73 10.02 1.48
C ASP A 113 -18.59 10.04 0.21
N GLU A 114 -18.04 10.49 -0.91
CA GLU A 114 -18.74 10.62 -2.18
C GLU A 114 -18.59 9.36 -3.04
N ALA A 115 -17.34 8.90 -3.22
CA ALA A 115 -16.98 7.79 -4.07
C ALA A 115 -17.00 6.42 -3.34
N GLY A 116 -17.22 6.43 -2.01
CA GLY A 116 -17.16 5.27 -1.11
C GLY A 116 -15.76 4.85 -0.73
N PHE A 117 -14.88 4.69 -1.72
CA PHE A 117 -13.46 4.43 -1.52
C PHE A 117 -12.62 5.19 -2.54
N GLY A 118 -11.47 5.69 -2.08
CA GLY A 118 -10.41 6.25 -2.89
C GLY A 118 -9.14 5.41 -2.79
N LEU A 119 -8.18 5.73 -3.68
CA LEU A 119 -6.89 5.08 -3.71
C LEU A 119 -5.79 6.13 -3.72
N THR A 120 -4.86 6.05 -2.78
CA THR A 120 -3.64 6.87 -2.76
C THR A 120 -2.40 6.00 -2.86
N LEU A 121 -1.34 6.58 -3.39
CA LEU A 121 -0.02 6.00 -3.47
C LEU A 121 0.90 6.79 -2.53
N LEU A 122 1.36 6.16 -1.46
CA LEU A 122 2.30 6.76 -0.51
C LEU A 122 3.70 6.83 -1.13
N LEU A 123 4.41 7.91 -0.83
CA LEU A 123 5.75 8.11 -1.36
C LEU A 123 6.77 7.23 -0.63
N CYS A 124 7.45 6.37 -1.39
CA CYS A 124 8.53 5.49 -0.96
C CYS A 124 9.40 5.15 -2.20
N PRO A 125 10.60 4.58 -2.01
CA PRO A 125 11.49 4.28 -3.15
C PRO A 125 10.84 3.44 -4.26
N MET A 126 9.96 2.50 -3.92
CA MET A 126 9.22 1.72 -4.92
C MET A 126 8.14 2.54 -5.63
N SER A 127 7.42 3.40 -4.92
CA SER A 127 6.34 4.17 -5.52
C SER A 127 6.83 5.25 -6.48
N VAL A 128 8.07 5.71 -6.34
CA VAL A 128 8.66 6.64 -7.32
C VAL A 128 8.76 6.03 -8.72
N ASN A 129 9.06 4.73 -8.81
CA ASN A 129 9.02 4.02 -10.09
C ASN A 129 7.59 3.89 -10.63
N ILE A 130 6.62 3.63 -9.75
CA ILE A 130 5.19 3.61 -10.11
C ILE A 130 4.75 4.98 -10.64
N ILE A 131 5.17 6.07 -9.99
CA ILE A 131 4.87 7.45 -10.40
C ILE A 131 5.45 7.74 -11.78
N HIS A 132 6.70 7.34 -12.01
CA HIS A 132 7.34 7.51 -13.31
C HIS A 132 6.54 6.80 -14.42
N ASP A 133 6.22 5.52 -14.23
CA ASP A 133 5.46 4.75 -15.23
C ASP A 133 4.04 5.32 -15.42
N TYR A 134 3.41 5.77 -14.34
CA TYR A 134 2.10 6.42 -14.40
C TYR A 134 2.16 7.76 -15.15
N ALA A 135 3.24 8.53 -14.99
CA ALA A 135 3.51 9.71 -15.80
C ALA A 135 3.67 9.34 -17.28
N GLN A 136 4.49 8.34 -17.60
CA GLN A 136 4.69 7.92 -18.99
C GLN A 136 3.39 7.49 -19.66
N TRP A 137 2.51 6.78 -18.94
CA TRP A 137 1.16 6.48 -19.42
C TRP A 137 0.35 7.77 -19.70
N TYR A 138 0.39 8.74 -18.78
CA TYR A 138 -0.31 10.02 -18.97
C TYR A 138 0.19 10.84 -20.15
N LYS A 139 1.42 10.63 -20.62
CA LYS A 139 2.00 11.37 -21.75
C LYS A 139 1.10 11.33 -23.00
N SER A 140 0.40 10.22 -23.23
CA SER A 140 -0.55 10.06 -24.36
C SER A 140 -2.00 10.41 -24.03
N VAL A 141 -2.33 10.68 -22.76
CA VAL A 141 -3.72 10.84 -22.29
C VAL A 141 -4.00 12.26 -21.80
N ASN A 142 -3.07 12.85 -21.05
CA ASN A 142 -3.20 14.17 -20.46
C ASN A 142 -1.82 14.77 -20.19
N LEU A 143 -1.39 15.70 -21.05
CA LEU A 143 -0.07 16.33 -20.98
C LEU A 143 0.15 17.14 -19.70
N THR A 144 -0.89 17.76 -19.15
CA THR A 144 -0.82 18.51 -17.89
C THR A 144 -0.48 17.57 -16.73
N MET A 145 -1.19 16.46 -16.61
CA MET A 145 -0.93 15.44 -15.60
C MET A 145 0.47 14.81 -15.76
N TYR A 146 0.89 14.56 -17.01
CA TYR A 146 2.25 14.10 -17.30
C TYR A 146 3.31 15.06 -16.75
N ASN A 147 3.20 16.35 -17.08
CA ASN A 147 4.16 17.36 -16.64
C ASN A 147 4.21 17.50 -15.11
N GLN A 148 3.06 17.37 -14.43
CA GLN A 148 2.99 17.37 -12.97
C GLN A 148 3.71 16.16 -12.38
N LEU A 149 3.37 14.95 -12.84
CA LEU A 149 3.93 13.72 -12.29
C LEU A 149 5.41 13.55 -12.60
N ILE A 150 5.88 13.96 -13.79
CA ILE A 150 7.30 13.87 -14.14
C ILE A 150 8.14 14.85 -13.32
N SER A 151 7.63 16.06 -13.05
CA SER A 151 8.28 17.01 -12.15
C SER A 151 8.44 16.43 -10.74
N MET A 152 7.39 15.77 -10.25
CA MET A 152 7.44 15.08 -8.95
C MET A 152 8.41 13.90 -8.95
N TYR A 153 8.45 13.10 -10.02
CA TYR A 153 9.45 12.05 -10.18
C TYR A 153 10.86 12.62 -10.08
N GLU A 154 11.17 13.69 -10.82
CA GLU A 154 12.51 14.32 -10.80
C GLU A 154 12.89 14.83 -9.40
N GLN A 155 11.93 15.37 -8.66
CA GLN A 155 12.13 15.83 -7.29
C GLN A 155 12.42 14.68 -6.31
N TYR A 156 11.80 13.51 -6.50
CA TYR A 156 11.81 12.41 -5.52
C TYR A 156 12.52 11.13 -5.99
N LYS A 157 13.13 11.10 -7.18
CA LYS A 157 13.85 9.91 -7.72
C LYS A 157 14.93 9.31 -6.82
N ASN A 158 15.47 10.10 -5.90
CA ASN A 158 16.55 9.69 -5.00
C ASN A 158 16.11 9.56 -3.53
N ILE A 159 14.82 9.47 -3.23
CA ILE A 159 14.39 9.22 -1.84
C ILE A 159 14.82 7.82 -1.37
N ASP A 160 15.19 7.73 -0.10
CA ASP A 160 15.60 6.50 0.58
C ASP A 160 14.65 6.12 1.72
N LYS A 161 13.69 6.99 2.05
CA LYS A 161 12.70 6.81 3.12
C LYS A 161 11.30 7.20 2.69
N ASN A 162 10.32 6.75 3.46
CA ASN A 162 8.93 7.10 3.24
C ASN A 162 8.68 8.56 3.62
N ASN A 163 7.70 9.16 2.96
CA ASN A 163 7.22 10.51 3.25
C ASN A 163 5.69 10.45 3.29
N ASP A 164 5.07 11.29 4.12
CA ASP A 164 3.62 11.40 4.25
C ASP A 164 2.96 11.97 2.97
N PHE A 165 3.77 12.46 2.03
CA PHE A 165 3.32 12.82 0.71
C PHE A 165 2.66 11.63 -0.01
N CYS A 166 1.48 11.87 -0.59
CA CYS A 166 0.72 10.86 -1.31
C CYS A 166 0.14 11.40 -2.62
N ILE A 167 -0.10 10.51 -3.57
CA ILE A 167 -0.69 10.82 -4.86
C ILE A 167 -2.00 10.07 -4.98
N GLN A 168 -3.07 10.80 -5.26
CA GLN A 168 -4.36 10.17 -5.53
C GLN A 168 -4.32 9.47 -6.90
N MET A 169 -4.59 8.18 -6.89
CA MET A 169 -4.71 7.36 -8.09
C MET A 169 -6.19 7.30 -8.48
N LYS A 170 -6.53 7.84 -9.65
CA LYS A 170 -7.92 7.88 -10.11
C LYS A 170 -8.38 6.49 -10.53
N GLU A 171 -9.46 6.01 -9.93
CA GLU A 171 -10.03 4.68 -10.19
C GLU A 171 -10.25 4.43 -11.69
N GLN A 172 -10.82 5.40 -12.41
CA GLN A 172 -11.11 5.27 -13.84
C GLN A 172 -9.86 5.09 -14.73
N ASN A 173 -8.66 5.35 -14.20
CA ASN A 173 -7.42 5.24 -14.95
C ASN A 173 -6.71 3.90 -14.72
N LEU A 174 -7.09 3.14 -13.68
CA LEU A 174 -6.33 1.98 -13.23
C LEU A 174 -6.28 0.88 -14.29
N ASP A 175 -7.37 0.64 -15.00
CA ASP A 175 -7.44 -0.40 -16.04
C ASP A 175 -6.49 -0.09 -17.21
N SER A 176 -6.60 1.12 -17.76
CA SER A 176 -5.71 1.58 -18.83
C SER A 176 -4.25 1.66 -18.40
N PHE A 177 -3.98 1.95 -17.12
CA PHE A 177 -2.62 1.95 -16.59
C PHE A 177 -2.07 0.53 -16.46
N ILE A 178 -2.87 -0.42 -15.98
CA ILE A 178 -2.47 -1.84 -15.92
C ILE A 178 -2.18 -2.37 -17.33
N GLU A 179 -3.04 -2.08 -18.32
CA GLU A 179 -2.78 -2.46 -19.71
C GLU A 179 -1.48 -1.87 -20.26
N PHE A 180 -1.11 -0.65 -19.84
CA PHE A 180 0.17 -0.04 -20.20
C PHE A 180 1.35 -0.81 -19.58
N LEU A 181 1.24 -1.22 -18.31
CA LEU A 181 2.29 -1.98 -17.62
C LEU A 181 2.47 -3.39 -18.19
N GLU A 182 1.41 -4.03 -18.67
CA GLU A 182 1.46 -5.36 -19.31
C GLU A 182 2.16 -5.36 -20.68
N ARG A 183 2.28 -4.19 -21.33
CA ARG A 183 2.92 -4.03 -22.64
C ARG A 183 4.38 -3.60 -22.57
N LYS A 184 4.88 -3.30 -21.36
CA LYS A 184 6.25 -2.86 -21.09
C LYS A 184 7.20 -4.06 -20.99
#